data_AF-A0A967HMB2-F1
#
_entry.id   AF-A0A967HMB2-F1
#
_cell.length_a   1.000
_cell.length_b   1.000
_cell.length_c   1.000
_cell.angle_alpha   90.00
_cell.angle_beta   90.00
_cell.angle_gamma   90.00
#
_symmetry.space_group_name_H-M   'P 1'
#
loop_
_entity.id
_entity.type
_entity.pdbx_description
1 polymer ?
#
loop_
_entity_poly.entity_id
_entity_poly.type
_entity_poly.pdbx_seq_one_letter_code
_entity_poly.pdbx_strand_id
1 'polypeptide(L)'
;MERAFRDRFGLAPTHLSRAPGRVNLIGEHIDYCGLPVLPMALQREIRIALRPRADERVVLCNLDPGFDPVEVEIGPAVPRSEPGHWANYVKAPTSELARRF
;
A
#
# COMPACT_ATOMS: atom_id res chain seq x y z
N MET A 1 13.46 -6.11 6.25
CA MET A 1 12.22 -6.52 5.56
C MET A 1 12.12 -8.02 5.40
N GLU A 2 13.03 -8.70 4.69
CA GLU A 2 12.94 -10.16 4.56
C GLU A 2 12.94 -10.91 5.88
N ARG A 3 13.82 -10.53 6.82
CA ARG A 3 13.86 -11.09 8.18
C ARG A 3 12.50 -10.90 8.88
N ALA A 4 12.04 -9.66 9.00
CA ALA A 4 10.75 -9.35 9.62
C ALA A 4 9.57 -10.08 8.94
N PHE A 5 9.58 -10.24 7.62
CA PHE A 5 8.57 -11.00 6.90
C PHE A 5 8.64 -12.50 7.24
N ARG A 6 9.85 -13.09 7.25
CA ARG A 6 10.06 -14.48 7.68
C ARG A 6 9.63 -14.70 9.13
N ASP A 7 9.98 -13.79 10.02
CA ASP A 7 9.62 -13.88 11.44
C ASP A 7 8.09 -13.84 11.63
N ARG A 8 7.37 -13.07 10.80
CA ARG A 8 5.92 -12.91 10.88
C ARG A 8 5.14 -14.02 10.17
N PHE A 9 5.60 -14.49 9.02
CA PHE A 9 4.85 -15.38 8.12
C PHE A 9 5.48 -16.77 7.96
N GLY A 10 6.64 -17.04 8.56
CA GLY A 10 7.36 -18.31 8.49
C GLY A 10 7.99 -18.64 7.12
N LEU A 11 7.79 -17.77 6.12
CA LEU A 11 8.21 -17.97 4.74
C LEU A 11 8.96 -16.74 4.24
N ALA A 12 9.85 -16.91 3.27
CA ALA A 12 10.48 -15.76 2.61
C ALA A 12 9.48 -15.05 1.69
N PRO A 13 9.54 -13.71 1.59
CA PRO A 13 8.79 -12.99 0.57
C PRO A 13 9.30 -13.41 -0.82
N THR A 14 8.43 -13.39 -1.82
CA THR A 14 8.83 -13.65 -3.22
C THR A 14 9.00 -12.37 -4.03
N HIS A 15 8.43 -11.26 -3.57
CA HIS A 15 8.52 -9.98 -4.24
C HIS A 15 8.79 -8.86 -3.23
N LEU A 16 9.49 -7.83 -3.71
CA LEU A 16 9.71 -6.58 -3.02
C LEU A 16 9.23 -5.45 -3.94
N SER A 17 8.33 -4.63 -3.43
CA SER A 17 7.88 -3.40 -4.11
C SER A 17 8.32 -2.18 -3.31
N ARG A 18 8.58 -1.08 -4.01
CA ARG A 18 9.08 0.16 -3.43
C ARG A 18 8.44 1.34 -4.16
N ALA A 19 7.92 2.29 -3.39
CA ALA A 19 7.33 3.52 -3.89
C ALA A 19 7.89 4.73 -3.11
N PRO A 20 8.61 5.66 -3.77
CA PRO A 20 9.12 6.86 -3.10
C PRO A 20 7.97 7.81 -2.75
N GLY A 21 8.14 8.54 -1.65
CA GLY A 21 7.35 9.74 -1.38
C GLY A 21 7.69 10.84 -2.37
N ARG A 22 6.92 11.92 -2.36
CA ARG A 22 7.12 13.07 -3.25
C ARG A 22 6.88 14.39 -2.54
N VAL A 23 7.61 15.40 -2.99
CA VAL A 23 7.33 16.81 -2.73
C VAL A 23 6.98 17.48 -4.04
N ASN A 24 6.21 18.56 -3.98
CA ASN A 24 5.96 19.40 -5.14
C ASN A 24 6.79 20.68 -5.00
N LEU A 25 7.55 21.04 -6.05
CA LEU A 25 8.44 22.20 -6.02
C LEU A 25 7.68 23.47 -6.42
N ILE A 26 6.80 23.35 -7.41
CA ILE A 26 5.91 24.43 -7.87
C ILE A 26 4.66 23.84 -8.54
N GLY A 27 3.54 24.56 -8.42
CA GLY A 27 2.25 24.17 -8.98
C GLY A 27 1.36 23.47 -7.94
N GLU A 28 1.13 24.12 -6.80
CA GLU A 28 0.17 23.61 -5.80
C GLU A 28 -1.27 23.86 -6.26
N HIS A 29 -2.17 22.89 -5.99
CA HIS A 29 -3.62 23.03 -6.22
C HIS A 29 -4.05 23.31 -7.68
N ILE A 30 -3.22 22.98 -8.66
CA ILE A 30 -3.54 23.17 -10.09
C ILE A 30 -3.58 21.86 -10.88
N ASP A 31 -3.14 20.75 -10.27
CA ASP A 31 -3.11 19.42 -10.87
C ASP A 31 -4.52 18.91 -11.17
N TYR A 32 -5.47 19.09 -10.24
CA TYR A 32 -6.88 18.74 -10.47
C TYR A 32 -7.59 19.65 -11.48
N CYS A 33 -6.97 20.76 -11.89
CA CYS A 33 -7.42 21.61 -13.00
C CYS A 33 -6.82 21.18 -14.36
N GLY A 34 -6.01 20.12 -14.39
CA GLY A 34 -5.36 19.62 -15.62
C GLY A 34 -4.13 20.43 -16.04
N LEU A 35 -3.58 21.26 -15.16
CA LEU A 35 -2.39 22.06 -15.45
C LEU A 35 -1.10 21.32 -15.04
N PRO A 36 0.04 21.59 -15.71
CA PRO A 36 1.31 20.96 -15.37
C PRO A 36 1.84 21.40 -14.00
N VAL A 37 2.55 20.50 -13.33
CA VAL A 37 3.19 20.70 -12.02
C VAL A 37 4.63 20.20 -12.06
N LEU A 38 5.47 20.62 -11.10
CA LEU A 38 6.88 20.20 -11.02
C LEU A 38 7.17 19.44 -9.70
N PRO A 39 6.85 18.14 -9.63
CA PRO A 39 7.12 17.33 -8.46
C PRO A 39 8.51 16.69 -8.51
N MET A 40 8.97 16.23 -7.34
CA MET A 40 10.21 15.48 -7.19
C MET A 40 10.01 14.32 -6.22
N ALA A 41 10.52 13.15 -6.60
CA ALA A 41 10.58 11.99 -5.72
C ALA A 41 11.61 12.22 -4.59
N LEU A 42 11.27 11.80 -3.38
CA LEU A 42 12.14 11.85 -2.21
C LEU A 42 12.84 10.50 -2.00
N GLN A 43 13.94 10.52 -1.25
CA GLN A 43 14.61 9.30 -0.79
C GLN A 43 13.81 8.54 0.29
N ARG A 44 12.85 9.22 0.94
CA ARG A 44 11.91 8.61 1.88
C ARG A 44 10.83 7.86 1.10
N GLU A 45 10.55 6.62 1.48
CA GLU A 45 9.76 5.70 0.67
C GLU A 45 8.96 4.70 1.50
N ILE A 46 7.96 4.10 0.88
CA ILE A 46 7.26 2.92 1.36
C ILE A 46 7.83 1.70 0.64
N ARG A 47 8.06 0.63 1.40
CA ARG A 47 8.49 -0.66 0.88
C ARG A 47 7.51 -1.73 1.33
N ILE A 48 7.20 -2.68 0.44
CA ILE A 48 6.33 -3.81 0.72
C ILE A 48 7.07 -5.09 0.36
N ALA A 49 7.14 -6.02 1.31
CA ALA A 49 7.55 -7.40 1.05
C ALA A 49 6.29 -8.25 0.99
N LEU A 50 6.13 -9.02 -0.08
CA LEU A 50 4.91 -9.77 -0.30
C LEU A 50 5.19 -11.16 -0.89
N ARG A 51 4.25 -12.06 -0.63
CA ARG A 51 4.21 -13.41 -1.17
C ARG A 51 2.76 -13.71 -1.55
N PRO A 52 2.48 -14.04 -2.82
CA PRO A 52 1.15 -14.47 -3.23
C PRO A 52 0.70 -15.69 -2.42
N ARG A 53 -0.59 -15.75 -2.14
CA ARG A 53 -1.26 -16.89 -1.52
C ARG A 53 -2.19 -17.55 -2.55
N ALA A 54 -2.63 -18.77 -2.24
CA ALA A 54 -3.58 -19.49 -3.09
C ALA A 54 -5.04 -19.15 -2.78
N ASP A 55 -5.29 -18.49 -1.65
CA ASP A 55 -6.60 -17.96 -1.25
C ASP A 55 -6.73 -16.48 -1.65
N GLU A 56 -7.94 -15.94 -1.54
CA GLU A 56 -8.24 -14.53 -1.82
C GLU A 56 -7.92 -13.61 -0.63
N ARG A 57 -7.18 -14.10 0.38
CA ARG A 57 -6.91 -13.35 1.62
C ARG A 57 -5.61 -12.57 1.52
N VAL A 58 -5.65 -11.34 2.04
CA VAL A 58 -4.50 -10.46 2.18
C VAL A 58 -4.33 -10.13 3.66
N VAL A 59 -3.16 -10.48 4.20
CA VAL A 59 -2.75 -10.13 5.57
C VAL A 59 -1.72 -9.03 5.50
N LEU A 60 -2.07 -7.85 6.00
CA LEU A 60 -1.24 -6.67 6.05
C LEU A 60 -0.62 -6.52 7.44
N CYS A 61 0.69 -6.40 7.50
CA CYS A 61 1.42 -6.09 8.73
C CYS A 61 2.34 -4.89 8.49
N ASN A 62 2.36 -3.95 9.42
CA ASN A 62 3.35 -2.87 9.42
C ASN A 62 4.57 -3.27 10.27
N LEU A 63 5.72 -2.67 9.98
CA LEU A 63 6.91 -2.82 10.82
C LEU A 63 6.86 -1.90 12.04
N ASP A 64 6.11 -0.81 11.97
CA ASP A 64 5.81 0.04 13.11
C ASP A 64 4.66 -0.60 13.92
N PRO A 65 4.90 -0.93 15.20
CA PRO A 65 3.90 -1.59 16.06
C PRO A 65 2.69 -0.70 16.39
N GLY A 66 2.74 0.60 16.11
CA GLY A 66 1.58 1.50 16.25
C GLY A 66 0.48 1.29 15.20
N PHE A 67 0.70 0.40 14.22
CA PHE A 67 -0.30 0.05 13.21
C PHE A 67 -0.64 -1.44 13.29
N ASP A 68 -1.83 -1.72 13.82
CA ASP A 68 -2.30 -3.09 14.00
C ASP A 68 -2.40 -3.86 12.67
N PRO A 69 -2.09 -5.18 12.68
CA PRO A 69 -2.29 -6.04 11.53
C PRO A 69 -3.75 -6.03 11.06
N VAL A 70 -3.94 -6.04 9.74
CA VAL A 70 -5.27 -6.06 9.12
C VAL A 70 -5.36 -7.21 8.15
N GLU A 71 -6.51 -7.87 8.16
CA GLU A 71 -6.84 -8.88 7.17
C GLU A 71 -8.02 -8.43 6.31
N VAL A 72 -7.93 -8.69 5.02
CA VAL A 72 -9.01 -8.47 4.07
C VAL A 72 -9.07 -9.57 3.02
N GLU A 73 -10.25 -9.78 2.48
CA GLU A 73 -10.48 -10.60 1.31
C GLU A 73 -10.46 -9.72 0.05
N ILE A 74 -9.88 -10.23 -1.03
CA ILE A 74 -9.84 -9.56 -2.33
C ILE A 74 -11.23 -9.65 -2.94
N GLY A 75 -11.75 -8.53 -3.40
CA GLY A 75 -13.03 -8.49 -4.08
C GLY A 75 -13.40 -7.09 -4.54
N PRO A 76 -14.44 -6.93 -5.37
CA PRO A 76 -14.84 -5.65 -5.94
C PRO A 76 -15.45 -4.67 -4.92
N ALA A 77 -15.61 -5.08 -3.67
CA ALA A 77 -16.23 -4.30 -2.61
C ALA A 77 -15.53 -4.51 -1.25
N VAL A 78 -14.20 -4.39 -1.20
CA VAL A 78 -13.46 -4.46 0.06
C VAL A 78 -13.99 -3.43 1.09
N PRO A 79 -14.45 -3.84 2.28
CA PRO A 79 -14.98 -2.93 3.29
C PRO A 79 -13.96 -1.89 3.77
N ARG A 80 -14.37 -0.63 3.79
CA ARG A 80 -13.54 0.48 4.30
C ARG A 80 -13.42 0.38 5.81
N SER A 81 -12.22 0.63 6.33
CA SER A 81 -12.02 0.92 7.75
C SER A 81 -12.39 2.39 8.04
N GLU A 82 -12.48 2.75 9.32
CA GLU A 82 -12.72 4.12 9.78
C GLU A 82 -11.86 5.17 9.05
N PRO A 83 -12.36 6.41 8.85
CA PRO A 83 -11.60 7.48 8.24
C PRO A 83 -10.22 7.68 8.89
N GLY A 84 -9.18 7.77 8.07
CA GLY A 84 -7.79 7.89 8.53
C GLY A 84 -7.08 6.57 8.86
N HIS A 85 -7.80 5.44 8.91
CA HIS A 85 -7.17 4.14 9.17
C HIS A 85 -6.19 3.75 8.05
N TRP A 86 -4.96 3.37 8.43
CA TRP A 86 -3.83 3.17 7.50
C TRP A 86 -4.11 2.11 6.42
N ALA A 87 -4.80 1.03 6.77
CA ALA A 87 -5.10 -0.05 5.83
C ALA A 87 -5.94 0.40 4.62
N ASN A 88 -6.68 1.51 4.72
CA ASN A 88 -7.47 2.03 3.60
C ASN A 88 -6.61 2.36 2.37
N TYR A 89 -5.33 2.71 2.54
CA TYR A 89 -4.39 2.94 1.44
C TYR A 89 -4.06 1.68 0.64
N VAL A 90 -4.23 0.49 1.22
CA VAL A 90 -4.07 -0.79 0.53
C VAL A 90 -5.42 -1.34 0.06
N LYS A 91 -6.47 -1.21 0.87
CA LYS A 91 -7.81 -1.71 0.54
C LYS A 91 -8.40 -1.06 -0.72
N ALA A 92 -8.23 0.25 -0.88
CA ALA A 92 -8.77 0.98 -2.02
C ALA A 92 -8.23 0.47 -3.38
N PRO A 93 -6.90 0.39 -3.61
CA PRO A 93 -6.39 -0.17 -4.86
C PRO A 93 -6.70 -1.67 -5.02
N THR A 94 -6.74 -2.46 -3.94
CA THR A 94 -7.18 -3.87 -4.04
C THR A 94 -8.60 -3.98 -4.60
N SER A 95 -9.52 -3.17 -4.07
CA SER A 95 -10.92 -3.13 -4.53
C SER A 95 -11.03 -2.67 -5.99
N GLU A 96 -10.25 -1.66 -6.38
CA GLU A 96 -10.24 -1.15 -7.75
C GLU A 96 -9.65 -2.15 -8.75
N LEU A 97 -8.55 -2.82 -8.40
CA LEU A 97 -7.93 -3.84 -9.25
C LEU A 97 -8.87 -5.04 -9.45
N ALA A 98 -9.54 -5.49 -8.39
CA ALA A 98 -10.52 -6.58 -8.45
C ALA A 98 -11.80 -6.24 -9.24
N ARG A 99 -12.04 -4.96 -9.57
CA ARG A 99 -13.11 -4.57 -10.51
C ARG A 99 -12.67 -4.58 -11.95
N ARG A 100 -11.37 -4.41 -12.20
CA ARG A 100 -10.80 -4.27 -13.55
C ARG A 100 -10.36 -5.59 -14.15
N PHE A 101 -10.04 -6.57 -13.33
CA PHE A 101 -9.56 -7.90 -13.69
C PHE A 101 -10.42 -8.95 -13.00
#